data_AF-A0A2E0KJE3-F1
#
_entry.id   AF-A0A2E0KJE3-F1
#
_cell.length_a   1.000
_cell.length_b   1.000
_cell.length_c   1.000
_cell.angle_alpha   90.00
_cell.angle_beta   90.00
_cell.angle_gamma   90.00
#
_symmetry.space_group_name_H-M   'P 1'
#
loop_
_entity.id
_entity.type
_entity.pdbx_description
1 polymer ?
#
loop_
_entity_poly.entity_id
_entity_poly.type
_entity_poly.pdbx_seq_one_letter_code
_entity_poly.pdbx_strand_id
1 'polypeptide(L)'
;MLSYDTNGSIGMTAEAINIRYVSKKGADLSFSLIATQILYFGSKSDKLNSFSQLMNPLGGRIGSIISFNQQISYKDKASYSFTSSIGERMIVSNPIGNSVGFGNRYFLNTHGSLGLIYQKLFNENILENKSLMLWFSPQIIFSYSNKNNIERFFLNDLKTNSYGYSSELGLEYNKVLKIGLLLNQFINVENSSKLKFPTLRITVNYKLKKTKILDLNQQ
;
A
#
# COMPACT_ATOMS: atom_id res chain seq x y z
N MET A 1 3.42 10.00 0.17
CA MET A 1 2.65 9.41 1.29
C MET A 1 3.55 9.23 2.49
N LEU A 2 3.21 9.82 3.63
CA LEU A 2 3.80 9.52 4.94
C LEU A 2 2.94 8.44 5.62
N SER A 3 3.56 7.55 6.39
CA SER A 3 2.83 6.49 7.10
C SER A 3 3.44 6.20 8.47
N TYR A 4 2.59 5.82 9.42
CA TYR A 4 2.93 5.36 10.76
C TYR A 4 2.08 4.15 11.12
N ASP A 5 2.66 3.13 11.74
CA ASP A 5 1.93 1.91 12.11
C ASP A 5 2.08 1.49 13.58
N THR A 6 1.31 0.47 13.96
CA THR A 6 1.29 -0.09 15.32
C THR A 6 2.60 -0.74 15.77
N ASN A 7 3.53 -1.02 14.85
CA ASN A 7 4.88 -1.46 15.20
C ASN A 7 5.84 -0.27 15.42
N GLY A 8 5.34 0.97 15.31
CA GLY A 8 6.08 2.20 15.51
C GLY A 8 6.92 2.63 14.32
N SER A 9 6.74 2.03 13.14
CA SER A 9 7.55 2.36 11.97
C SER A 9 7.02 3.58 11.24
N ILE A 10 7.91 4.52 10.89
CA ILE A 10 7.59 5.70 10.08
C ILE A 10 8.21 5.52 8.70
N GLY A 11 7.40 5.63 7.66
CA GLY A 11 7.85 5.50 6.26
C GLY A 11 7.32 6.61 5.37
N MET A 12 8.15 7.03 4.42
CA MET A 12 7.79 7.96 3.37
C MET A 12 7.86 7.26 2.01
N THR A 13 6.75 7.26 1.30
CA THR A 13 6.58 6.63 -0.01
C THR A 13 6.34 7.69 -1.08
N ALA A 14 7.04 7.57 -2.20
CA ALA A 14 6.84 8.39 -3.40
C ALA A 14 6.59 7.49 -4.62
N GLU A 15 5.68 7.91 -5.49
CA GLU A 15 5.47 7.29 -6.79
C GLU A 15 6.34 8.01 -7.81
N ALA A 16 7.27 7.27 -8.42
CA ALA A 16 8.19 7.81 -9.42
C ALA A 16 7.55 7.84 -10.81
N ILE A 17 6.78 6.79 -11.14
CA ILE A 17 6.13 6.62 -12.44
C ILE A 17 4.71 6.10 -12.21
N ASN A 18 3.75 6.68 -12.93
CA ASN A 18 2.39 6.18 -13.04
C ASN A 18 1.96 6.22 -14.50
N ILE A 19 1.77 5.05 -15.10
CA ILE A 19 1.21 4.90 -16.45
C ILE A 19 -0.21 4.38 -16.27
N ARG A 20 -1.19 5.11 -16.79
CA ARG A 20 -2.61 4.81 -16.56
C ARG A 20 -3.39 4.86 -17.86
N TYR A 21 -4.25 3.86 -18.05
CA TYR A 21 -5.20 3.77 -19.13
C TYR A 21 -6.61 3.66 -18.56
N VAL A 22 -7.50 4.56 -18.98
CA VAL A 22 -8.92 4.55 -18.59
C VAL A 22 -9.75 4.35 -19.84
N SER A 23 -10.52 3.25 -19.87
CA SER A 23 -11.43 2.93 -20.97
C SER A 23 -12.71 3.76 -20.90
N LYS A 24 -13.41 3.89 -22.04
CA LYS A 24 -14.74 4.53 -22.09
C LYS A 24 -15.79 3.85 -21.21
N LYS A 25 -15.61 2.57 -20.87
CA LYS A 25 -16.53 1.78 -20.02
C LYS A 25 -16.16 1.83 -18.52
N GLY A 26 -15.26 2.72 -18.12
CA GLY A 26 -14.89 2.91 -16.71
C GLY A 26 -13.90 1.88 -16.16
N ALA A 27 -13.35 0.99 -17.00
CA ALA A 27 -12.21 0.17 -16.63
C ALA A 27 -10.95 1.04 -16.56
N ASP A 28 -10.19 0.92 -15.47
CA ASP A 28 -8.98 1.67 -15.17
C ASP A 28 -7.84 0.69 -14.89
N LEU A 29 -6.81 0.73 -15.73
CA LEU A 29 -5.60 -0.08 -15.61
C LEU A 29 -4.42 0.85 -15.39
N SER A 30 -3.59 0.55 -14.39
CA SER A 30 -2.40 1.34 -14.10
C SER A 30 -1.20 0.47 -13.78
N PHE A 31 -0.03 1.00 -14.12
CA PHE A 31 1.27 0.53 -13.69
C PHE A 31 1.94 1.64 -12.90
N SER A 32 2.42 1.32 -11.70
CA SER A 32 3.11 2.26 -10.82
C SER A 32 4.48 1.73 -10.44
N LEU A 33 5.50 2.61 -10.48
CA LEU A 33 6.79 2.40 -9.85
C LEU A 33 6.89 3.28 -8.60
N ILE A 34 7.12 2.65 -7.45
CA ILE A 34 7.01 3.27 -6.14
C ILE A 34 8.30 3.03 -5.36
N ALA A 35 8.73 4.02 -4.58
CA ALA A 35 9.86 3.89 -3.66
C ALA A 35 9.43 4.30 -2.25
N THR A 36 9.77 3.48 -1.25
CA THR A 36 9.56 3.79 0.16
C THR A 36 10.88 3.90 0.90
N GLN A 37 11.11 5.03 1.55
CA GLN A 37 12.17 5.22 2.52
C GLN A 37 11.59 5.06 3.93
N ILE A 38 12.15 4.12 4.70
CA ILE A 38 11.84 4.07 6.14
C ILE A 38 12.68 5.13 6.84
N LEU A 39 12.01 5.98 7.60
CA LEU A 39 12.61 7.08 8.35
C LEU A 39 12.94 6.65 9.78
N TYR A 40 12.11 5.78 10.35
CA TYR A 40 12.27 5.30 11.72
C TYR A 40 11.74 3.88 11.90
N PHE A 41 12.49 3.05 12.61
CA PHE A 41 12.10 1.71 13.05
C PHE A 41 11.77 1.76 14.54
N GLY A 42 10.48 1.67 14.88
CA GLY A 42 10.04 1.80 16.27
C GLY A 42 10.11 0.53 17.10
N SER A 43 10.12 -0.65 16.48
CA SER A 43 10.16 -1.91 17.21
C SER A 43 11.60 -2.28 17.59
N LYS A 44 11.77 -2.77 18.82
CA LYS A 44 13.02 -3.44 19.25
C LYS A 44 13.25 -4.79 18.55
N SER A 45 12.24 -5.31 17.83
CA SER A 45 12.32 -6.55 17.09
C SER A 45 12.46 -6.28 15.60
N ASP A 46 13.61 -6.65 15.03
CA ASP A 46 13.83 -6.59 13.57
C ASP A 46 12.80 -7.42 12.79
N LYS A 47 12.26 -8.49 13.39
CA LYS A 47 11.15 -9.27 12.83
C LYS A 47 9.90 -8.41 12.62
N LEU A 48 9.51 -7.63 13.64
CA LEU A 48 8.34 -6.73 13.56
C LEU A 48 8.61 -5.54 12.63
N ASN A 49 9.84 -5.04 12.57
CA ASN A 49 10.24 -4.00 11.62
C ASN A 49 10.17 -4.51 10.16
N SER A 50 10.58 -5.76 9.92
CA SER A 50 10.43 -6.44 8.63
C SER A 50 8.95 -6.59 8.26
N PHE A 51 8.14 -7.01 9.23
CA PHE A 51 6.72 -7.24 9.06
C PHE A 51 5.95 -5.95 8.78
N SER A 52 6.28 -4.86 9.49
CA SER A 52 5.73 -3.53 9.22
C SER A 52 5.84 -3.15 7.74
N GLN A 53 7.00 -3.37 7.13
CA GLN A 53 7.21 -3.06 5.72
C GLN A 53 6.45 -4.00 4.79
N LEU A 54 6.41 -5.29 5.11
CA LEU A 54 5.66 -6.30 4.37
C LEU A 54 4.16 -5.97 4.34
N MET A 55 3.64 -5.49 5.47
CA MET A 55 2.23 -5.12 5.65
C MET A 55 1.88 -3.73 5.12
N ASN A 56 2.84 -2.95 4.61
CA ASN A 56 2.53 -1.75 3.85
C ASN A 56 2.30 -2.15 2.39
N PRO A 57 1.12 -2.01 1.78
CA PRO A 57 0.85 -2.41 0.39
C PRO A 57 1.76 -1.70 -0.60
N LEU A 58 2.11 -0.43 -0.34
CA LEU A 58 3.06 0.36 -1.13
C LEU A 58 4.49 0.30 -0.57
N GLY A 59 4.74 -0.57 0.41
CA GLY A 59 6.00 -0.72 1.12
C GLY A 59 7.11 -1.34 0.29
N GLY A 60 8.33 -1.23 0.82
CA GLY A 60 9.54 -1.67 0.14
C GLY A 60 10.30 -0.50 -0.48
N ARG A 61 11.63 -0.64 -0.52
CA ARG A 61 12.54 0.38 -1.04
C ARG A 61 12.23 0.74 -2.49
N ILE A 62 11.91 -0.28 -3.28
CA ILE A 62 11.41 -0.15 -4.66
C ILE A 62 10.31 -1.19 -4.83
N GLY A 63 9.22 -0.82 -5.49
CA GLY A 63 8.16 -1.74 -5.87
C GLY A 63 7.51 -1.34 -7.18
N SER A 64 6.99 -2.33 -7.88
CA SER A 64 6.17 -2.16 -9.08
C SER A 64 4.81 -2.79 -8.85
N ILE A 65 3.73 -2.09 -9.20
CA ILE A 65 2.37 -2.56 -9.00
C ILE A 65 1.57 -2.35 -10.28
N ILE A 66 0.86 -3.38 -10.72
CA ILE A 66 -0.19 -3.30 -11.71
C ILE A 66 -1.51 -3.33 -10.96
N SER A 67 -2.35 -2.32 -11.19
CA SER A 67 -3.66 -2.20 -10.55
C SER A 67 -4.76 -2.11 -11.60
N PHE A 68 -5.84 -2.83 -11.39
CA PHE A 68 -7.05 -2.77 -12.18
C PHE A 68 -8.23 -2.37 -11.31
N ASN A 69 -9.07 -1.48 -11.82
CA ASN A 69 -10.28 -1.03 -11.16
C ASN A 69 -11.42 -0.96 -12.18
N GLN A 70 -12.58 -1.48 -11.82
CA GLN A 70 -13.78 -1.44 -12.64
C GLN A 70 -14.94 -0.89 -11.81
N GLN A 71 -15.48 0.24 -12.25
CA GLN A 71 -16.70 0.77 -11.66
C GLN A 71 -17.88 -0.18 -11.94
N ILE A 72 -18.56 -0.59 -10.87
CA ILE A 72 -19.73 -1.47 -10.90
C ILE A 72 -21.00 -0.62 -10.93
N SER A 73 -21.06 0.42 -10.09
CA SER A 73 -22.21 1.30 -10.03
C SER A 73 -21.85 2.72 -9.58
N TYR A 74 -22.70 3.65 -9.97
CA TYR A 74 -22.68 5.04 -9.52
C TYR A 74 -24.10 5.52 -9.28
N LYS A 75 -24.40 5.93 -8.04
CA LYS A 75 -25.72 6.48 -7.70
C LYS A 75 -25.57 7.46 -6.54
N ASP A 76 -26.26 8.58 -6.59
CA ASP A 76 -26.35 9.56 -5.49
C ASP A 76 -24.97 9.96 -4.92
N LYS A 77 -24.03 10.27 -5.82
CA LYS A 77 -22.63 10.63 -5.48
C LYS A 77 -21.86 9.54 -4.72
N ALA A 78 -22.36 8.31 -4.75
CA ALA A 78 -21.67 7.13 -4.26
C ALA A 78 -21.29 6.21 -5.42
N SER A 79 -20.10 5.64 -5.35
CA SER A 79 -19.59 4.67 -6.33
C SER A 79 -19.20 3.37 -5.64
N TYR A 80 -19.48 2.26 -6.33
CA TYR A 80 -18.94 0.95 -5.98
C TYR A 80 -18.07 0.48 -7.13
N SER A 81 -16.88 0.00 -6.80
CA SER A 81 -15.95 -0.51 -7.80
C SER A 81 -15.29 -1.80 -7.32
N PHE A 82 -14.97 -2.67 -8.27
CA PHE A 82 -14.09 -3.80 -8.05
C PHE A 82 -12.64 -3.35 -8.22
N THR A 83 -11.74 -3.85 -7.39
CA THR A 83 -10.30 -3.55 -7.49
C THR A 83 -9.46 -4.81 -7.39
N SER A 84 -8.38 -4.87 -8.17
CA SER A 84 -7.35 -5.88 -8.06
C SER A 84 -5.97 -5.25 -8.25
N SER A 85 -4.96 -5.83 -7.60
CA SER A 85 -3.58 -5.44 -7.83
C SER A 85 -2.62 -6.62 -7.69
N ILE A 86 -1.50 -6.54 -8.40
CA ILE A 86 -0.37 -7.46 -8.24
C ILE A 86 0.94 -6.69 -8.44
N GLY A 87 1.96 -7.03 -7.68
CA GLY A 87 3.23 -6.33 -7.74
C GLY A 87 4.38 -7.07 -7.11
N GLU A 88 5.57 -6.56 -7.38
CA GLU A 88 6.83 -7.04 -6.82
C GLU A 88 7.48 -5.92 -6.02
N ARG A 89 8.07 -6.26 -4.88
CA ARG A 89 8.60 -5.28 -3.93
C ARG A 89 9.92 -5.77 -3.36
N MET A 90 10.92 -4.89 -3.37
CA MET A 90 12.17 -5.10 -2.66
C MET A 90 12.06 -4.48 -1.27
N ILE A 91 11.92 -5.31 -0.25
CA ILE A 91 11.79 -4.88 1.14
C ILE A 91 13.18 -4.87 1.78
N VAL A 92 13.58 -3.73 2.36
CA VAL A 92 14.86 -3.60 3.07
C VAL A 92 14.65 -3.94 4.51
N SER A 93 15.36 -4.93 5.04
CA SER A 93 15.26 -5.28 6.45
C SER A 93 16.55 -5.87 6.99
N ASN A 94 16.65 -5.91 8.32
CA ASN A 94 17.76 -6.55 9.00
C ASN A 94 17.49 -8.06 9.10
N PRO A 95 18.43 -8.92 8.68
CA PRO A 95 18.32 -10.36 8.92
C PRO A 95 18.38 -10.65 10.43
N ILE A 96 17.77 -11.76 10.85
CA ILE A 96 17.64 -12.13 12.27
C ILE A 96 18.18 -13.54 12.55
N GLY A 97 18.42 -13.85 13.83
CA GLY A 97 18.93 -15.14 14.28
C GLY A 97 20.32 -15.47 13.69
N ASN A 98 20.51 -16.71 13.24
CA ASN A 98 21.79 -17.17 12.68
C ASN A 98 22.17 -16.50 11.35
N SER A 99 21.27 -15.68 10.78
CA SER A 99 21.50 -14.97 9.52
C SER A 99 22.07 -13.56 9.73
N VAL A 100 22.22 -13.10 10.98
CA VAL A 100 22.81 -11.79 11.29
C VAL A 100 24.25 -11.72 10.77
N GLY A 101 24.57 -10.66 10.02
CA GLY A 101 25.90 -10.47 9.43
C GLY A 101 26.13 -11.16 8.08
N PHE A 102 25.17 -11.98 7.61
CA PHE A 102 25.31 -12.73 6.36
C PHE A 102 24.23 -12.38 5.32
N GLY A 103 24.72 -12.07 4.10
CA GLY A 103 23.88 -11.78 2.93
C GLY A 103 23.24 -10.39 2.92
N ASN A 104 22.37 -10.19 1.95
CA ASN A 104 21.77 -8.87 1.69
C ASN A 104 20.74 -8.47 2.75
N ARG A 105 20.67 -7.16 3.04
CA ARG A 105 19.65 -6.51 3.89
C ARG A 105 18.34 -6.23 3.14
N TYR A 106 17.99 -7.09 2.19
CA TYR A 106 16.75 -6.97 1.47
C TYR A 106 16.22 -8.35 1.06
N PHE A 107 14.92 -8.41 0.80
CA PHE A 107 14.27 -9.55 0.17
C PHE A 107 13.24 -9.08 -0.86
N LEU A 108 13.01 -9.93 -1.86
CA LEU A 108 11.93 -9.73 -2.82
C LEU A 108 10.66 -10.36 -2.30
N ASN A 109 9.54 -9.67 -2.55
CA ASN A 109 8.22 -10.10 -2.19
C ASN A 109 7.21 -9.76 -3.29
N THR A 110 6.51 -10.78 -3.77
CA THR A 110 5.32 -10.60 -4.59
C THR A 110 4.14 -10.30 -3.67
N HIS A 111 3.36 -9.30 -4.01
CA HIS A 111 2.13 -8.95 -3.32
C HIS A 111 0.96 -8.90 -4.30
N GLY A 112 -0.21 -9.31 -3.86
CA GLY A 112 -1.44 -9.12 -4.61
C GLY A 112 -2.61 -8.79 -3.71
N SER A 113 -3.62 -8.14 -4.27
CA SER A 113 -4.88 -7.86 -3.59
C SER A 113 -6.08 -7.96 -4.52
N LEU A 114 -7.23 -8.29 -3.95
CA LEU A 114 -8.53 -8.34 -4.63
C LEU A 114 -9.59 -7.81 -3.67
N GLY A 115 -10.47 -6.92 -4.13
CA GLY A 115 -11.51 -6.41 -3.25
C GLY A 115 -12.47 -5.44 -3.89
N LEU A 116 -13.11 -4.65 -3.03
CA LEU A 116 -14.10 -3.65 -3.41
C LEU A 116 -13.65 -2.27 -2.95
N ILE A 117 -14.19 -1.24 -3.59
CA ILE A 117 -14.04 0.14 -3.17
C ILE A 117 -15.43 0.76 -3.16
N TYR A 118 -15.85 1.20 -1.98
CA TYR A 118 -16.95 2.13 -1.82
C TYR A 118 -16.40 3.54 -1.71
N GLN A 119 -16.97 4.50 -2.44
CA GLN A 119 -16.64 5.92 -2.28
C GLN A 119 -17.92 6.74 -2.22
N LYS A 120 -17.92 7.79 -1.40
CA LYS A 120 -19.02 8.75 -1.31
C LYS A 120 -18.48 10.17 -1.26
N LEU A 121 -18.94 11.00 -2.19
CA LEU A 121 -18.66 12.43 -2.21
C LEU A 121 -19.71 13.17 -1.37
N PHE A 122 -19.27 13.73 -0.24
CA PHE A 122 -20.15 14.41 0.71
C PHE A 122 -20.43 15.86 0.34
N ASN A 123 -19.38 16.58 -0.03
CA ASN A 123 -19.46 17.99 -0.37
C ASN A 123 -18.60 18.25 -1.59
N GLU A 124 -19.11 19.07 -2.50
CA GLU A 124 -18.38 19.58 -3.66
C GLU A 124 -18.85 21.01 -3.93
N ASN A 125 -17.93 21.95 -3.81
CA ASN A 125 -18.08 23.31 -4.30
C ASN A 125 -17.04 23.52 -5.39
N ILE A 126 -17.52 23.48 -6.64
CA ILE A 126 -16.69 23.57 -7.84
C ILE A 126 -16.01 24.94 -7.94
N LEU A 127 -16.70 26.02 -7.55
CA LEU A 127 -16.18 27.39 -7.61
C LEU A 127 -15.03 27.63 -6.63
N GLU A 128 -15.11 27.01 -5.46
CA GLU A 128 -14.06 27.09 -4.42
C GLU A 128 -13.02 25.98 -4.51
N ASN A 129 -13.13 25.07 -5.50
CA ASN A 129 -12.32 23.87 -5.64
C ASN A 129 -12.26 23.05 -4.33
N LYS A 130 -13.39 22.98 -3.63
CA LYS A 130 -13.54 22.24 -2.37
C LYS A 130 -14.29 20.94 -2.62
N SER A 131 -13.70 19.82 -2.24
CA SER A 131 -14.40 18.53 -2.27
C SER A 131 -14.01 17.69 -1.07
N LEU A 132 -14.96 16.97 -0.48
CA LEU A 132 -14.71 16.01 0.58
C LEU A 132 -15.29 14.65 0.18
N MET A 133 -14.42 13.65 0.06
CA MET A 133 -14.79 12.28 -0.28
C MET A 133 -14.34 11.32 0.83
N LEU A 134 -15.19 10.35 1.14
CA LEU A 134 -14.86 9.19 1.96
C LEU A 134 -14.71 7.98 1.05
N TRP A 135 -13.74 7.11 1.33
CA TRP A 135 -13.66 5.78 0.74
C TRP A 135 -13.47 4.72 1.79
N PHE A 136 -13.96 3.54 1.46
CA PHE A 136 -13.77 2.31 2.21
C PHE A 136 -13.42 1.19 1.23
N SER A 137 -12.36 0.43 1.51
CA SER A 137 -11.90 -0.63 0.63
C SER A 137 -11.53 -1.89 1.42
N PRO A 138 -12.46 -2.85 1.54
CA PRO A 138 -12.13 -4.19 2.02
C PRO A 138 -11.50 -5.01 0.89
N GLN A 139 -10.43 -5.74 1.21
CA GLN A 139 -9.64 -6.53 0.27
C GLN A 139 -9.15 -7.81 0.92
N ILE A 140 -8.96 -8.84 0.11
CA ILE A 140 -8.14 -10.01 0.41
C ILE A 140 -6.75 -9.72 -0.12
N ILE A 141 -5.73 -10.08 0.66
CA ILE A 141 -4.32 -9.88 0.32
C ILE A 141 -3.57 -11.20 0.25
N PHE A 142 -2.61 -11.25 -0.66
CA PHE A 142 -1.69 -12.35 -0.88
C PHE A 142 -0.26 -11.82 -0.85
N SER A 143 0.65 -12.66 -0.39
CA SER A 143 2.06 -12.33 -0.27
C SER A 143 2.89 -13.58 -0.49
N TYR A 144 3.88 -13.49 -1.38
CA TYR A 144 4.86 -14.56 -1.62
C TYR A 144 6.26 -14.06 -1.29
N SER A 145 6.98 -14.81 -0.46
CA SER A 145 8.41 -14.62 -0.22
C SER A 145 9.07 -15.99 -0.22
N ASN A 146 10.25 -16.12 -0.84
CA ASN A 146 10.92 -17.42 -0.90
C ASN A 146 11.26 -17.97 0.50
N LYS A 147 11.44 -19.30 0.61
CA LYS A 147 11.66 -19.98 1.89
C LYS A 147 12.88 -19.44 2.65
N ASN A 148 13.98 -19.17 1.94
CA ASN A 148 15.20 -18.64 2.55
C ASN A 148 14.97 -17.25 3.17
N ASN A 149 14.18 -16.38 2.53
CA ASN A 149 13.84 -15.06 3.06
C ASN A 149 12.92 -15.18 4.27
N ILE A 150 11.94 -16.10 4.23
CA ILE A 150 11.08 -16.40 5.37
C ILE A 150 11.88 -16.83 6.59
N GLU A 151 12.85 -17.71 6.42
CA GLU A 151 13.75 -18.14 7.49
C GLU A 151 14.60 -16.97 8.00
N ARG A 152 15.26 -16.24 7.08
CA ARG A 152 16.22 -15.16 7.39
C ARG A 152 15.60 -13.94 8.07
N PHE A 153 14.38 -13.55 7.70
CA PHE A 153 13.74 -12.31 8.17
C PHE A 153 12.59 -12.56 9.15
N PHE A 154 12.02 -13.77 9.18
CA PHE A 154 10.86 -14.10 9.99
C PHE A 154 11.01 -15.34 10.87
N LEU A 155 12.14 -16.07 10.80
CA LEU A 155 12.37 -17.33 11.53
C LEU A 155 11.24 -18.36 11.31
N ASN A 156 10.70 -18.42 10.09
CA ASN A 156 9.59 -19.31 9.72
C ASN A 156 8.25 -19.05 10.45
N ASP A 157 8.10 -17.90 11.12
CA ASP A 157 6.80 -17.48 11.67
C ASP A 157 5.74 -17.21 10.59
N LEU A 158 6.18 -16.93 9.36
CA LEU A 158 5.33 -16.76 8.18
C LEU A 158 5.49 -17.95 7.24
N LYS A 159 4.47 -18.18 6.41
CA LYS A 159 4.56 -19.14 5.30
C LYS A 159 5.09 -18.43 4.05
N THR A 160 5.74 -19.20 3.17
CA THR A 160 6.17 -18.72 1.84
C THR A 160 5.03 -18.06 1.08
N ASN A 161 3.83 -18.66 1.12
CA ASN A 161 2.58 -18.09 0.64
C ASN A 161 1.75 -17.63 1.85
N SER A 162 1.71 -16.33 2.12
CA SER A 162 0.86 -15.72 3.14
C SER A 162 -0.38 -15.11 2.53
N TYR A 163 -1.51 -15.18 3.24
CA TYR A 163 -2.75 -14.55 2.83
C TYR A 163 -3.55 -14.04 4.02
N GLY A 164 -4.47 -13.12 3.77
CA GLY A 164 -5.38 -12.60 4.77
C GLY A 164 -6.20 -11.43 4.28
N TYR A 165 -6.50 -10.49 5.17
CA TYR A 165 -7.43 -9.41 4.93
C TYR A 165 -6.75 -8.05 5.06
N SER A 166 -7.21 -7.11 4.24
CA SER A 166 -6.86 -5.71 4.24
C SER A 166 -8.14 -4.88 4.25
N SER A 167 -8.14 -3.77 4.96
CA SER A 167 -9.23 -2.81 4.94
C SER A 167 -8.68 -1.42 5.05
N GLU A 168 -9.05 -0.56 4.10
CA GLU A 168 -8.67 0.86 4.11
C GLU A 168 -9.91 1.73 4.27
N LEU A 169 -9.86 2.67 5.19
CA LEU A 169 -10.85 3.74 5.35
C LEU A 169 -10.12 5.08 5.19
N GLY A 170 -10.67 6.03 4.44
CA GLY A 170 -10.02 7.34 4.39
C GLY A 170 -10.90 8.49 3.93
N LEU A 171 -10.34 9.69 4.11
CA LEU A 171 -10.91 10.99 3.78
C LEU A 171 -10.00 11.77 2.83
N GLU A 172 -10.58 12.35 1.79
CA GLU A 172 -9.87 12.98 0.67
C GLU A 172 -10.44 14.36 0.52
N TYR A 173 -9.55 15.33 0.69
CA TYR A 173 -9.84 16.73 0.60
C TYR A 173 -9.25 17.30 -0.70
N ASN A 174 -10.11 17.89 -1.51
CA ASN A 174 -9.81 18.60 -2.75
C ASN A 174 -9.00 17.77 -3.76
N LYS A 175 -9.11 16.43 -3.72
CA LYS A 175 -8.34 15.50 -4.56
C LYS A 175 -6.82 15.65 -4.42
N VAL A 176 -6.35 16.29 -3.35
CA VAL A 176 -4.94 16.64 -3.11
C VAL A 176 -4.44 16.00 -1.82
N LEU A 177 -5.19 16.13 -0.73
CA LEU A 177 -4.82 15.57 0.56
C LEU A 177 -5.68 14.33 0.82
N LYS A 178 -5.06 13.21 1.13
CA LYS A 178 -5.74 11.99 1.58
C LYS A 178 -5.22 11.61 2.96
N ILE A 179 -6.12 11.28 3.87
CA ILE A 179 -5.79 10.69 5.16
C ILE A 179 -6.48 9.33 5.20
N GLY A 180 -5.71 8.28 5.44
CA GLY A 180 -6.20 6.91 5.42
C GLY A 180 -5.82 6.14 6.67
N LEU A 181 -6.66 5.20 7.06
CA LEU A 181 -6.44 4.19 8.08
C LEU A 181 -6.49 2.82 7.41
N LEU A 182 -5.39 2.09 7.45
CA LEU A 182 -5.21 0.79 6.83
C LEU A 182 -5.06 -0.27 7.93
N LEU A 183 -5.86 -1.32 7.86
CA LEU A 183 -5.77 -2.50 8.71
C LEU A 183 -5.39 -3.69 7.85
N ASN A 184 -4.27 -4.33 8.14
CA ASN A 184 -3.81 -5.53 7.45
C ASN A 184 -3.54 -6.67 8.42
N GLN A 185 -3.95 -7.88 8.07
CA GLN A 185 -3.70 -9.08 8.88
C GLN A 185 -3.51 -10.31 7.99
N PHE A 186 -2.44 -11.08 8.22
CA PHE A 186 -2.33 -12.43 7.68
C PHE A 186 -2.96 -13.43 8.64
N ILE A 187 -3.65 -14.42 8.08
CA ILE A 187 -4.42 -15.41 8.86
C ILE A 187 -3.76 -16.80 8.90
N ASN A 188 -2.72 -17.01 8.09
CA ASN A 188 -2.00 -18.28 8.00
C ASN A 188 -0.58 -18.20 8.59
N VAL A 189 -0.47 -17.47 9.70
CA VAL A 189 0.76 -17.25 10.49
C VAL A 189 0.85 -18.29 11.60
N GLU A 190 2.07 -18.60 12.06
CA GLU A 190 2.28 -19.49 13.20
C GLU A 190 1.55 -19.00 14.47
N ASN A 191 0.87 -19.90 15.19
CA ASN A 191 -0.05 -19.54 16.27
C ASN A 191 0.62 -18.82 17.45
N SER A 192 1.88 -19.14 17.73
CA SER A 192 2.68 -18.53 18.79
C SER A 192 3.28 -17.18 18.37
N SER A 193 3.25 -16.84 17.08
CA SER A 193 3.89 -15.64 16.56
C SER A 193 3.10 -14.37 16.86
N LYS A 194 3.83 -13.29 17.13
CA LYS A 194 3.27 -11.93 17.21
C LYS A 194 2.81 -11.39 15.85
N LEU A 195 3.24 -12.01 14.74
CA LEU A 195 2.88 -11.56 13.38
C LEU A 195 1.42 -11.84 13.01
N LYS A 196 0.69 -12.62 13.82
CA LYS A 196 -0.73 -12.93 13.61
C LYS A 196 -1.65 -11.76 13.93
N PHE A 197 -1.17 -10.78 14.69
CA PHE A 197 -1.98 -9.63 15.11
C PHE A 197 -2.13 -8.62 13.96
N PRO A 198 -3.30 -7.96 13.86
CA PRO A 198 -3.53 -6.96 12.83
C PRO A 198 -2.55 -5.79 12.99
N THR A 199 -2.01 -5.31 11.86
CA THR A 199 -1.22 -4.09 11.78
C THR A 199 -2.13 -2.96 11.35
N LEU A 200 -2.25 -1.93 12.20
CA LEU A 200 -2.98 -0.71 11.88
C LEU A 200 -1.98 0.37 11.44
N ARG A 201 -2.30 1.09 10.37
CA ARG A 201 -1.44 2.11 9.79
C ARG A 201 -2.24 3.35 9.44
N ILE A 202 -1.79 4.50 9.93
CA ILE A 202 -2.27 5.80 9.49
C ILE A 202 -1.39 6.24 8.33
N THR A 203 -2.01 6.79 7.29
CA THR A 203 -1.34 7.33 6.12
C THR A 203 -1.81 8.74 5.83
N VAL A 204 -0.87 9.57 5.38
CA VAL A 204 -1.15 10.92 4.87
C VAL A 204 -0.52 11.02 3.49
N ASN A 205 -1.35 11.21 2.47
CA ASN A 205 -0.90 11.36 1.10
C ASN A 205 -1.17 12.78 0.61
N TYR A 206 -0.16 13.39 -0.01
CA TYR A 206 -0.27 14.69 -0.62
C TYR A 206 0.11 14.58 -2.09
N LYS A 207 -0.80 14.97 -2.98
CA LYS A 207 -0.55 15.02 -4.41
C LYS A 207 0.04 16.38 -4.76
N LEU A 208 1.32 16.40 -5.13
CA LEU A 208 1.95 17.58 -5.71
C LEU A 208 1.19 17.94 -7.01
N LYS A 209 0.65 19.16 -7.08
CA LYS A 209 0.06 19.66 -8.33
C LYS A 209 1.18 19.75 -9.37
N LYS A 210 0.92 19.30 -10.61
CA LYS A 210 1.82 19.58 -11.74
C LYS A 210 2.04 21.09 -11.78
N THR A 211 3.27 21.54 -11.60
CA THR A 211 3.69 22.86 -12.06
C THR A 211 3.42 22.87 -13.57
N LYS A 212 2.66 23.86 -14.06
CA LYS A 212 2.53 24.06 -15.51
C LYS A 212 3.95 24.25 -16.04
N ILE A 213 4.51 23.22 -16.69
CA ILE A 213 5.61 23.42 -17.62
C ILE A 213 4.95 24.16 -18.78
N LEU A 214 5.43 25.36 -19.08
CA LEU A 214 4.96 26.18 -20.20
C LEU A 214 4.90 25.30 -21.46
N ASP A 215 3.71 25.16 -22.02
CA ASP A 215 3.54 24.67 -23.39
C ASP A 215 4.25 25.68 -24.31
N LEU A 216 5.43 25.31 -24.80
CA LEU A 216 6.20 26.10 -25.76
C LEU A 216 5.67 25.98 -27.20
N ASN A 217 4.48 25.41 -27.41
CA ASN A 217 3.87 25.24 -28.72
C ASN A 217 2.55 26.04 -28.86
N GLN A 218 2.61 27.33 -28.55
CA GLN A 218 1.69 28.31 -29.12
C GLN A 218 2.50 29.31 -29.94
N GLN A 219 2.78 28.95 -31.20
CA GLN A 219 3.02 29.86 -32.32
C GLN A 219 2.32 29.30 -33.55
#